data_AF-A0AAX2IM35-F1
#
_entry.id   AF-A0AAX2IM35-F1
#
_cell.length_a   1.000
_cell.length_b   1.000
_cell.length_c   1.000
_cell.angle_alpha   90.00
_cell.angle_beta   90.00
_cell.angle_gamma   90.00
#
_symmetry.space_group_name_H-M   'P 1'
#
loop_
_entity.id
_entity.type
_entity.pdbx_description
1 polymer ?
#
loop_
_entity_poly.entity_id
_entity_poly.type
_entity_poly.pdbx_seq_one_letter_code
_entity_poly.pdbx_strand_id
1 'polypeptide(L)'
;MNKKIQILSILFLGISSVAFSQIREEKLILNKKREPEVKKIEKKKTSVAIEKNYPPEEKSANPVKYTITDVPAVSDFKTSTIQGEDVTPKFDGTAQNNYFQIGMGNYGKILADANISTTLENKLEVGADVHVLSTNGLKKVYPWDSKQSSATLGAFLNSYGEKGKINVNAEYGLNNYNYYGIYAVNPSADVDLQQKVNQFKVNGYYDFYSNEILNDVRVKSSFLSDHFDAKENQASILANLSKHAVKLSDNGIVMNADLGLGLETVKTDFALLNKNSSTFFNADIAPKVTFAKGESYLMLGSSFNFLNARNSNLILAEELKNNKTYWFPQAEFQVAASKEFKFYGGVDGGLKLNTYAELLQENPFLVSDQMLKPTETQYHFYAGLRGDIDETFKYDVSAGFGKMKNIMFFGANNLFTNEFTLDRPGYDFANTFSTIYDDGNVSDIKGSLQYFPLENLIVDADVRFLKYDLKNYENIYNVPLVTGSIGAKYTMFEKKLSLGFKGIFATDRTTNSYMLEGVGSPSMIFQSTEDTNDKVGGYADLNLSAEYKIHKNFSIFALGNNLLSSKYQTYKGYKVLGAQVVGGVKITF
;
A
#
# COMPACT_ATOMS: atom_id res chain seq x y z
N MET A 1 -15.52 26.90 -50.79
CA MET A 1 -14.57 27.54 -49.87
C MET A 1 -14.53 26.68 -48.61
N ASN A 2 -13.55 25.78 -48.53
CA ASN A 2 -13.37 24.80 -47.44
C ASN A 2 -12.12 25.17 -46.65
N LYS A 3 -12.17 25.14 -45.31
CA LYS A 3 -11.02 24.76 -44.47
C LYS A 3 -11.44 24.39 -43.04
N LYS A 4 -10.91 23.24 -42.61
CA LYS A 4 -10.89 22.65 -41.26
C LYS A 4 -10.09 23.52 -40.27
N ILE A 5 -10.32 23.33 -38.96
CA ILE A 5 -9.31 22.89 -37.97
C ILE A 5 -9.98 22.62 -36.60
N GLN A 6 -9.57 21.51 -35.97
CA GLN A 6 -9.91 20.98 -34.64
C GLN A 6 -9.30 21.80 -33.50
N ILE A 7 -9.85 21.69 -32.27
CA ILE A 7 -9.18 21.57 -30.94
C ILE A 7 -10.31 21.30 -29.93
N LEU A 8 -10.54 20.06 -29.50
CA LEU A 8 -9.92 19.24 -28.45
C LEU A 8 -10.53 19.46 -27.06
N SER A 9 -10.99 18.34 -26.52
CA SER A 9 -11.83 18.14 -25.35
C SER A 9 -11.01 17.91 -24.06
N ILE A 10 -11.63 18.26 -22.93
CA ILE A 10 -11.61 17.55 -21.64
C ILE A 10 -10.33 17.66 -20.78
N LEU A 11 -10.47 18.36 -19.64
CA LEU A 11 -9.55 18.33 -18.49
C LEU A 11 -10.10 17.32 -17.46
N PHE A 12 -9.42 16.20 -17.32
CA PHE A 12 -9.58 15.22 -16.25
C PHE A 12 -8.21 15.02 -15.65
N LEU A 13 -8.03 15.24 -14.34
CA LEU A 13 -6.89 14.67 -13.63
C LEU A 13 -7.27 14.44 -12.19
N GLY A 14 -7.07 13.21 -11.77
CA GLY A 14 -6.30 13.03 -10.57
C GLY A 14 -5.82 11.60 -10.41
N ILE A 15 -4.92 11.40 -9.44
CA ILE A 15 -4.84 10.76 -8.12
C ILE A 15 -4.80 9.24 -7.67
N SER A 16 -3.59 8.64 -7.68
CA SER A 16 -3.16 7.41 -6.95
C SER A 16 -2.36 7.68 -5.66
N SER A 17 -2.08 6.62 -4.90
CA SER A 17 -1.15 6.55 -3.76
C SER A 17 0.23 7.17 -4.05
N VAL A 18 0.72 7.97 -3.10
CA VAL A 18 2.05 8.59 -3.13
C VAL A 18 3.07 7.61 -2.60
N ALA A 19 3.87 7.04 -3.49
CA ALA A 19 5.13 6.39 -3.15
C ALA A 19 6.27 7.39 -3.41
N PHE A 20 7.02 7.75 -2.38
CA PHE A 20 8.16 8.66 -2.51
C PHE A 20 9.35 7.96 -3.19
N SER A 21 9.69 8.44 -4.39
CA SER A 21 10.75 8.02 -5.33
C SER A 21 12.18 7.90 -4.77
N GLN A 22 12.42 8.18 -3.49
CA GLN A 22 13.78 8.31 -2.94
C GLN A 22 14.30 7.07 -2.20
N ILE A 23 13.44 6.25 -1.59
CA ILE A 23 13.86 4.99 -0.90
C ILE A 23 12.95 3.80 -1.24
N ARG A 24 11.85 4.00 -1.96
CA ARG A 24 10.96 2.92 -2.39
C ARG A 24 10.84 2.93 -3.91
N GLU A 25 11.71 2.17 -4.58
CA GLU A 25 11.24 1.48 -5.79
C GLU A 25 10.25 0.41 -5.30
N GLU A 26 9.09 0.33 -5.95
CA GLU A 26 7.97 -0.50 -5.52
C GLU A 26 8.40 -1.97 -5.35
N LYS A 27 8.00 -2.61 -4.23
CA LYS A 27 8.45 -3.95 -3.83
C LYS A 27 7.81 -5.01 -4.73
N LEU A 28 8.60 -5.96 -5.24
CA LEU A 28 8.09 -7.20 -5.83
C LEU A 28 7.57 -8.15 -4.75
N ILE A 29 6.30 -8.00 -4.31
CA ILE A 29 5.64 -9.02 -3.49
C ILE A 29 4.98 -10.05 -4.43
N LEU A 30 5.62 -11.21 -4.59
CA LEU A 30 5.10 -12.32 -5.38
C LEU A 30 3.90 -12.99 -4.68
N ASN A 31 2.71 -12.40 -4.78
CA ASN A 31 1.48 -13.05 -4.35
C ASN A 31 1.00 -14.03 -5.42
N LYS A 32 1.31 -15.31 -5.20
CA LYS A 32 0.92 -16.43 -6.05
C LYS A 32 -0.61 -16.68 -5.96
N LYS A 33 -1.39 -16.04 -6.84
CA LYS A 33 -2.78 -16.44 -7.14
C LYS A 33 -2.77 -17.11 -8.52
N ARG A 34 -2.80 -18.45 -8.55
CA ARG A 34 -3.03 -19.20 -9.79
C ARG A 34 -4.50 -19.06 -10.15
N GLU A 35 -4.82 -18.28 -11.18
CA GLU A 35 -6.04 -18.52 -11.93
C GLU A 35 -5.76 -19.66 -12.92
N PRO A 36 -6.64 -20.67 -13.04
CA PRO A 36 -6.47 -21.71 -14.03
C PRO A 36 -6.66 -21.11 -15.43
N GLU A 37 -5.58 -20.98 -16.20
CA GLU A 37 -5.65 -20.75 -17.65
C GLU A 37 -6.46 -21.90 -18.29
N VAL A 38 -7.72 -21.64 -18.61
CA VAL A 38 -8.47 -22.49 -19.53
C VAL A 38 -7.89 -22.22 -20.91
N LYS A 39 -7.01 -23.11 -21.38
CA LYS A 39 -6.59 -23.12 -22.79
C LYS A 39 -7.86 -23.08 -23.65
N LYS A 40 -8.07 -21.99 -24.40
CA LYS A 40 -9.04 -21.96 -25.50
C LYS A 40 -8.61 -23.02 -26.50
N ILE A 41 -9.28 -24.17 -26.47
CA ILE A 41 -9.20 -25.15 -27.55
C ILE A 41 -9.88 -24.50 -28.74
N GLU A 42 -9.10 -24.14 -29.76
CA GLU A 42 -9.63 -23.81 -31.08
C GLU A 42 -10.45 -25.00 -31.59
N LYS A 43 -11.76 -24.82 -31.73
CA LYS A 43 -12.63 -25.79 -32.40
C LYS A 43 -12.28 -25.80 -33.89
N LYS A 44 -11.44 -26.73 -34.33
CA LYS A 44 -11.40 -27.15 -35.73
C LYS A 44 -12.72 -27.86 -36.06
N LYS A 45 -13.55 -27.22 -36.90
CA LYS A 45 -14.64 -27.92 -37.59
C LYS A 45 -14.03 -28.84 -38.65
N THR A 46 -14.04 -30.14 -38.39
CA THR A 46 -13.88 -31.13 -39.46
C THR A 46 -14.96 -32.18 -39.30
N SER A 47 -15.95 -32.10 -40.19
CA SER A 47 -16.89 -33.18 -40.48
C SER A 47 -16.17 -34.27 -41.29
N VAL A 48 -16.36 -35.55 -40.97
CA VAL A 48 -16.91 -36.59 -41.88
C VAL A 48 -16.69 -38.02 -41.32
N ALA A 49 -17.73 -38.82 -41.57
CA ALA A 49 -17.88 -40.29 -41.67
C ALA A 49 -17.86 -41.17 -40.40
N ILE A 50 -19.00 -41.86 -40.27
CA ILE A 50 -19.37 -42.89 -39.32
C ILE A 50 -18.88 -44.24 -39.85
N GLU A 51 -18.24 -45.05 -39.02
CA GLU A 51 -18.33 -46.50 -39.14
C GLU A 51 -18.82 -47.09 -37.81
N LYS A 52 -19.87 -47.90 -37.92
CA LYS A 52 -20.51 -48.64 -36.84
C LYS A 52 -19.69 -49.88 -36.51
N ASN A 53 -19.45 -50.12 -35.22
CA ASN A 53 -19.38 -51.48 -34.70
C ASN A 53 -19.76 -51.53 -33.21
N TYR A 54 -20.70 -52.41 -32.88
CA TYR A 54 -21.12 -52.85 -31.54
C TYR A 54 -21.22 -54.39 -31.59
N PRO A 55 -21.27 -55.14 -30.46
CA PRO A 55 -20.69 -54.97 -29.11
C PRO A 55 -19.96 -56.28 -28.66
N PRO A 56 -19.63 -56.52 -27.37
CA PRO A 56 -20.66 -57.00 -26.42
C PRO A 56 -20.62 -56.37 -25.02
N GLU A 57 -21.75 -56.53 -24.34
CA GLU A 57 -22.09 -56.07 -22.99
C GLU A 57 -21.24 -56.73 -21.89
N GLU A 58 -20.87 -55.96 -20.86
CA GLU A 58 -21.21 -56.18 -19.44
C GLU A 58 -20.21 -55.45 -18.53
N LYS A 59 -20.69 -54.41 -17.84
CA LYS A 59 -20.73 -54.35 -16.37
C LYS A 59 -21.38 -53.04 -15.94
N SER A 60 -22.47 -53.17 -15.20
CA SER A 60 -23.19 -52.11 -14.50
C SER A 60 -22.24 -51.34 -13.56
N ALA A 61 -21.68 -50.24 -14.05
CA ALA A 61 -21.16 -49.19 -13.20
C ALA A 61 -22.26 -48.15 -13.06
N ASN A 62 -22.84 -48.03 -11.86
CA ASN A 62 -23.67 -46.89 -11.50
C ASN A 62 -22.93 -45.61 -11.93
N PRO A 63 -23.45 -44.82 -12.89
CA PRO A 63 -22.81 -43.56 -13.21
C PRO A 63 -22.94 -42.68 -11.98
N VAL A 64 -21.82 -42.43 -11.31
CA VAL A 64 -21.74 -41.38 -10.30
C VAL A 64 -22.15 -40.11 -11.03
N LYS A 65 -23.38 -39.66 -10.81
CA LYS A 65 -23.86 -38.38 -11.33
C LYS A 65 -23.11 -37.32 -10.55
N TYR A 66 -22.01 -36.83 -11.12
CA TYR A 66 -21.42 -35.58 -10.70
C TYR A 66 -22.39 -34.47 -11.09
N THR A 67 -23.24 -34.05 -10.15
CA THR A 67 -23.83 -32.71 -10.22
C THR A 67 -22.71 -31.74 -9.88
N ILE A 68 -22.11 -31.14 -10.91
CA ILE A 68 -21.31 -29.94 -10.75
C ILE A 68 -22.30 -28.87 -10.28
N THR A 69 -22.30 -28.59 -8.98
CA THR A 69 -22.97 -27.39 -8.49
C THR A 69 -22.04 -26.26 -8.87
N ASP A 70 -22.35 -25.55 -9.95
CA ASP A 70 -21.72 -24.27 -10.24
C ASP A 70 -22.04 -23.35 -9.07
N VAL A 71 -21.08 -23.25 -8.14
CA VAL A 71 -21.05 -22.16 -7.18
C VAL A 71 -20.64 -20.97 -8.04
N PRO A 72 -21.54 -20.01 -8.32
CA PRO A 72 -21.11 -18.78 -8.98
C PRO A 72 -19.96 -18.23 -8.16
N ALA A 73 -18.86 -17.84 -8.82
CA ALA A 73 -17.73 -17.22 -8.15
C ALA A 73 -18.28 -16.11 -7.26
N VAL A 74 -18.34 -16.38 -5.96
CA VAL A 74 -18.73 -15.39 -4.99
C VAL A 74 -17.61 -14.38 -5.12
N SER A 75 -17.96 -13.20 -5.58
CA SER A 75 -16.99 -12.13 -5.71
C SER A 75 -16.32 -11.99 -4.35
N ASP A 76 -15.04 -12.36 -4.26
CA ASP A 76 -14.18 -12.10 -3.10
C ASP A 76 -13.98 -10.59 -2.87
N PHE A 77 -14.76 -9.73 -3.55
CA PHE A 77 -14.96 -8.32 -3.22
C PHE A 77 -15.47 -8.22 -1.78
N LYS A 78 -14.53 -8.28 -0.84
CA LYS A 78 -14.50 -7.26 0.19
C LYS A 78 -14.48 -5.94 -0.57
N THR A 79 -15.40 -5.04 -0.26
CA THR A 79 -15.10 -3.62 -0.32
C THR A 79 -14.01 -3.33 0.72
N SER A 80 -12.81 -3.86 0.48
CA SER A 80 -11.65 -3.02 0.69
C SER A 80 -11.93 -1.81 -0.20
N THR A 81 -11.89 -0.61 0.37
CA THR A 81 -11.38 0.53 -0.39
C THR A 81 -10.26 -0.03 -1.26
N ILE A 82 -10.38 0.04 -2.58
CA ILE A 82 -9.35 -0.49 -3.48
C ILE A 82 -8.06 0.18 -2.99
N GLN A 83 -7.26 -0.54 -2.22
CA GLN A 83 -5.89 -0.15 -2.00
C GLN A 83 -5.30 -0.40 -3.36
N GLY A 84 -4.88 0.69 -4.00
CA GLY A 84 -4.24 0.63 -5.32
C GLY A 84 -3.32 -0.57 -5.34
N GLU A 85 -3.60 -1.49 -6.24
CA GLU A 85 -2.77 -2.67 -6.40
C GLU A 85 -1.35 -2.17 -6.71
N ASP A 86 -0.35 -2.77 -6.05
CA ASP A 86 1.05 -2.45 -6.28
C ASP A 86 1.34 -2.52 -7.80
N VAL A 87 1.66 -1.37 -8.40
CA VAL A 87 1.75 -1.21 -9.85
C VAL A 87 3.14 -1.58 -10.36
N THR A 88 4.01 -2.11 -9.49
CA THR A 88 5.22 -2.83 -9.90
C THR A 88 4.86 -3.72 -11.09
N PRO A 89 5.66 -3.77 -12.16
CA PRO A 89 5.43 -4.76 -13.20
C PRO A 89 5.40 -6.15 -12.58
N LYS A 90 4.18 -6.68 -12.36
CA LYS A 90 3.91 -8.10 -12.32
C LYS A 90 4.20 -8.59 -13.71
N PHE A 91 5.45 -8.94 -13.93
CA PHE A 91 5.85 -9.63 -15.12
C PHE A 91 5.16 -10.99 -15.04
N ASP A 92 4.12 -11.20 -15.86
CA ASP A 92 3.67 -12.52 -16.24
C ASP A 92 4.74 -13.18 -17.13
N GLY A 93 5.91 -13.39 -16.52
CA GLY A 93 6.92 -14.31 -16.98
C GLY A 93 6.51 -15.66 -16.44
N THR A 94 5.98 -16.51 -17.31
CA THR A 94 5.87 -17.97 -17.16
C THR A 94 6.57 -18.51 -15.90
N ALA A 95 5.86 -18.66 -14.78
CA ALA A 95 6.21 -19.50 -13.63
C ALA A 95 7.72 -19.69 -13.32
N GLN A 96 8.55 -18.65 -13.39
CA GLN A 96 9.97 -18.78 -13.11
C GLN A 96 10.25 -18.22 -11.71
N ASN A 97 10.25 -19.18 -10.81
CA ASN A 97 10.36 -19.08 -9.36
C ASN A 97 11.73 -18.58 -8.86
N ASN A 98 12.74 -18.44 -9.74
CA ASN A 98 14.06 -17.98 -9.34
C ASN A 98 14.64 -16.95 -10.30
N TYR A 99 15.17 -15.87 -9.74
CA TYR A 99 15.94 -14.90 -10.49
C TYR A 99 16.96 -14.20 -9.60
N PHE A 100 17.96 -13.62 -10.25
CA PHE A 100 18.91 -12.70 -9.66
C PHE A 100 19.06 -11.50 -10.60
N GLN A 101 18.91 -10.29 -10.09
CA GLN A 101 19.13 -9.06 -10.82
C GLN A 101 20.09 -8.14 -10.06
N ILE A 102 20.95 -7.47 -10.82
CA ILE A 102 21.87 -6.48 -10.30
C ILE A 102 21.96 -5.31 -11.29
N GLY A 103 21.96 -4.11 -10.76
CA GLY A 103 22.03 -2.88 -11.53
C GLY A 103 22.81 -1.79 -10.82
N MET A 104 23.36 -0.88 -11.62
CA MET A 104 24.02 0.32 -11.13
C MET A 104 23.55 1.54 -11.91
N GLY A 105 23.59 2.69 -11.26
CA GLY A 105 23.04 3.91 -11.81
C GLY A 105 23.76 5.17 -11.36
N ASN A 106 23.25 6.31 -11.85
CA ASN A 106 23.69 7.60 -11.37
C ASN A 106 23.35 7.80 -9.88
N TYR A 107 23.91 8.85 -9.25
CA TYR A 107 23.90 9.03 -7.80
C TYR A 107 24.54 7.87 -7.00
N GLY A 108 25.38 7.05 -7.67
CA GLY A 108 25.94 5.84 -7.06
C GLY A 108 24.86 4.85 -6.66
N LYS A 109 23.75 4.81 -7.40
CA LYS A 109 22.63 3.92 -7.12
C LYS A 109 23.05 2.48 -7.40
N ILE A 110 22.83 1.59 -6.45
CA ILE A 110 23.08 0.15 -6.56
C ILE A 110 21.79 -0.56 -6.25
N LEU A 111 21.38 -1.46 -7.13
CA LEU A 111 20.21 -2.33 -6.98
C LEU A 111 20.70 -3.78 -7.04
N ALA A 112 20.32 -4.59 -6.07
CA ALA A 112 20.46 -6.03 -6.13
C ALA A 112 19.18 -6.67 -5.60
N ASP A 113 18.63 -7.61 -6.35
CA ASP A 113 17.37 -8.25 -5.98
C ASP A 113 17.40 -9.70 -6.46
N ALA A 114 16.97 -10.63 -5.61
CA ALA A 114 16.93 -12.03 -5.95
C ALA A 114 15.76 -12.72 -5.27
N ASN A 115 15.21 -13.70 -5.96
CA ASN A 115 14.23 -14.62 -5.41
C ASN A 115 14.68 -16.04 -5.75
N ILE A 116 14.58 -16.95 -4.80
CA ILE A 116 14.76 -18.37 -5.02
C ILE A 116 13.63 -19.11 -4.33
N SER A 117 12.95 -19.99 -5.06
CA SER A 117 11.92 -20.84 -4.50
C SER A 117 11.86 -22.20 -5.20
N THR A 118 11.61 -23.24 -4.40
CA THR A 118 11.49 -24.61 -4.88
C THR A 118 10.20 -25.23 -4.35
N THR A 119 9.55 -26.03 -5.18
CA THR A 119 8.40 -26.85 -4.77
C THR A 119 8.88 -28.28 -4.56
N LEU A 120 8.80 -28.76 -3.33
CA LEU A 120 9.11 -30.12 -2.92
C LEU A 120 7.96 -31.09 -3.29
N GLU A 121 8.27 -32.39 -3.35
CA GLU A 121 7.32 -33.45 -3.76
C GLU A 121 6.04 -33.51 -2.92
N ASN A 122 6.13 -33.09 -1.64
CA ASN A 122 5.02 -33.06 -0.70
C ASN A 122 4.09 -31.83 -0.87
N LYS A 123 4.13 -31.15 -2.03
CA LYS A 123 3.39 -29.90 -2.29
C LYS A 123 3.73 -28.78 -1.30
N LEU A 124 4.95 -28.79 -0.76
CA LEU A 124 5.51 -27.70 0.01
C LEU A 124 6.36 -26.83 -0.92
N GLU A 125 6.09 -25.54 -0.99
CA GLU A 125 6.97 -24.58 -1.63
C GLU A 125 7.71 -23.80 -0.55
N VAL A 126 9.02 -23.73 -0.67
CA VAL A 126 9.87 -22.92 0.21
C VAL A 126 10.68 -21.95 -0.64
N GLY A 127 10.88 -20.75 -0.14
CA GLY A 127 11.67 -19.76 -0.85
C GLY A 127 12.25 -18.69 0.05
N ALA A 128 13.17 -17.93 -0.53
CA ALA A 128 13.80 -16.78 0.06
C ALA A 128 13.91 -15.66 -0.99
N ASP A 129 13.81 -14.43 -0.52
CA ASP A 129 13.98 -13.23 -1.32
C ASP A 129 14.92 -12.26 -0.65
N VAL A 130 15.67 -11.52 -1.45
CA VAL A 130 16.54 -10.45 -0.99
C VAL A 130 16.34 -9.25 -1.90
N HIS A 131 16.23 -8.08 -1.31
CA HIS A 131 16.14 -6.81 -2.01
C HIS A 131 17.09 -5.82 -1.35
N VAL A 132 17.99 -5.22 -2.13
CA VAL A 132 18.98 -4.25 -1.66
C VAL A 132 18.96 -3.05 -2.60
N LEU A 133 18.80 -1.88 -2.02
CA LEU A 133 18.88 -0.62 -2.72
C LEU A 133 19.78 0.35 -1.95
N SER A 134 20.69 1.04 -2.63
CA SER A 134 21.49 2.08 -2.02
C SER A 134 21.73 3.24 -2.98
N THR A 135 21.92 4.44 -2.43
CA THR A 135 22.28 5.67 -3.14
C THR A 135 23.22 6.51 -2.31
N ASN A 136 24.16 7.20 -2.97
CA ASN A 136 25.03 8.19 -2.32
C ASN A 136 24.31 9.51 -2.00
N GLY A 137 23.04 9.66 -2.36
CA GLY A 137 22.25 10.84 -2.07
C GLY A 137 22.65 12.07 -2.90
N LEU A 138 22.34 13.25 -2.36
CA LEU A 138 22.48 14.56 -2.98
C LEU A 138 23.78 15.28 -2.58
N LYS A 139 24.94 14.63 -2.75
CA LYS A 139 26.28 15.18 -2.39
C LYS A 139 26.65 16.53 -3.00
N LYS A 140 25.98 16.94 -4.08
CA LYS A 140 26.20 18.24 -4.75
C LYS A 140 25.24 19.34 -4.27
N VAL A 141 24.25 18.99 -3.45
CA VAL A 141 23.20 19.91 -2.98
C VAL A 141 23.38 20.22 -1.50
N TYR A 142 23.73 19.22 -0.70
CA TYR A 142 23.96 19.36 0.73
C TYR A 142 25.45 19.17 1.04
N PRO A 143 26.03 19.99 1.93
CA PRO A 143 27.39 19.77 2.42
C PRO A 143 27.48 18.63 3.45
N TRP A 144 26.35 18.17 4.01
CA TRP A 144 26.23 17.01 4.91
C TRP A 144 25.69 15.77 4.20
N ASP A 145 25.70 14.61 4.89
CA ASP A 145 25.32 13.33 4.29
C ASP A 145 23.80 13.22 4.04
N SER A 146 23.46 12.70 2.86
CA SER A 146 22.09 12.38 2.43
C SER A 146 22.02 10.96 1.84
N LYS A 147 23.03 10.13 2.11
CA LYS A 147 23.08 8.72 1.73
C LYS A 147 21.90 7.96 2.31
N GLN A 148 21.41 7.00 1.53
CA GLN A 148 20.32 6.12 1.92
C GLN A 148 20.61 4.70 1.44
N SER A 149 20.16 3.72 2.21
CA SER A 149 20.18 2.32 1.81
C SER A 149 19.06 1.55 2.51
N SER A 150 18.43 0.64 1.77
CA SER A 150 17.49 -0.35 2.30
C SER A 150 17.95 -1.75 1.93
N ALA A 151 17.74 -2.70 2.83
CA ALA A 151 17.91 -4.11 2.59
C ALA A 151 16.73 -4.86 3.19
N THR A 152 16.17 -5.81 2.47
CA THR A 152 15.11 -6.70 2.94
C THR A 152 15.52 -8.13 2.64
N LEU A 153 15.38 -9.00 3.63
CA LEU A 153 15.57 -10.43 3.52
C LEU A 153 14.27 -11.12 3.92
N GLY A 154 13.66 -11.82 2.97
CA GLY A 154 12.43 -12.59 3.17
C GLY A 154 12.70 -14.09 3.09
N ALA A 155 11.90 -14.85 3.84
CA ALA A 155 11.77 -16.29 3.67
C ALA A 155 10.28 -16.65 3.76
N PHE A 156 9.85 -17.59 2.92
CA PHE A 156 8.46 -18.03 2.90
C PHE A 156 8.33 -19.53 2.72
N LEU A 157 7.19 -20.04 3.19
CA LEU A 157 6.75 -21.41 3.06
C LEU A 157 5.27 -21.41 2.68
N ASN A 158 4.93 -22.07 1.58
CA ASN A 158 3.56 -22.40 1.21
C ASN A 158 3.35 -23.91 1.34
N SER A 159 2.30 -24.34 2.02
CA SER A 159 1.87 -25.74 2.03
C SER A 159 0.48 -25.86 1.44
N TYR A 160 0.31 -26.76 0.47
CA TYR A 160 -0.97 -27.01 -0.18
C TYR A 160 -1.55 -28.34 0.30
N GLY A 161 -2.33 -28.28 1.38
CA GLY A 161 -3.04 -29.44 1.92
C GLY A 161 -4.31 -29.77 1.14
N GLU A 162 -5.04 -30.79 1.57
CA GLU A 162 -6.33 -31.17 0.94
C GLU A 162 -7.46 -30.22 1.31
N LYS A 163 -7.42 -29.65 2.53
CA LYS A 163 -8.49 -28.81 3.09
C LYS A 163 -8.21 -27.30 2.98
N GLY A 164 -7.00 -26.91 2.62
CA GLY A 164 -6.59 -25.51 2.59
C GLY A 164 -5.13 -25.29 2.22
N LYS A 165 -4.76 -24.02 2.17
CA LYS A 165 -3.41 -23.52 1.91
C LYS A 165 -2.87 -22.83 3.15
N ILE A 166 -1.63 -23.15 3.51
CA ILE A 166 -0.86 -22.44 4.53
C ILE A 166 0.16 -21.56 3.83
N ASN A 167 0.28 -20.30 4.22
CA ASN A 167 1.43 -19.44 3.91
C ASN A 167 2.05 -18.96 5.23
N VAL A 168 3.35 -19.17 5.40
CA VAL A 168 4.13 -18.56 6.48
C VAL A 168 5.24 -17.76 5.82
N ASN A 169 5.42 -16.51 6.23
CA ASN A 169 6.54 -15.69 5.79
C ASN A 169 7.19 -14.95 6.96
N ALA A 170 8.51 -14.79 6.88
CA ALA A 170 9.30 -13.96 7.77
C ALA A 170 10.09 -12.95 6.94
N GLU A 171 10.06 -11.68 7.31
CA GLU A 171 10.76 -10.59 6.63
C GLU A 171 11.64 -9.86 7.65
N TYR A 172 12.92 -9.65 7.33
CA TYR A 172 13.80 -8.75 8.06
C TYR A 172 14.20 -7.57 7.16
N GLY A 173 13.78 -6.38 7.54
CA GLY A 173 14.06 -5.12 6.85
C GLY A 173 15.04 -4.25 7.62
N LEU A 174 15.97 -3.66 6.89
CA LEU A 174 16.95 -2.68 7.35
C LEU A 174 16.79 -1.43 6.49
N ASN A 175 16.51 -0.29 7.11
CA ASN A 175 16.50 1.01 6.45
C ASN A 175 17.50 1.93 7.14
N ASN A 176 18.50 2.40 6.41
CA ASN A 176 19.49 3.35 6.87
C ASN A 176 19.38 4.63 6.03
N TYR A 177 19.13 5.75 6.68
CA TYR A 177 18.93 7.04 6.04
C TYR A 177 19.43 8.15 6.96
N ASN A 178 19.36 9.40 6.48
CA ASN A 178 19.79 10.56 7.22
C ASN A 178 18.64 11.56 7.34
N TYR A 179 18.55 12.30 8.45
CA TYR A 179 17.68 13.47 8.56
C TYR A 179 18.27 14.68 7.82
N TYR A 180 18.56 14.53 6.52
CA TYR A 180 19.30 15.52 5.73
C TYR A 180 18.49 16.77 5.35
N GLY A 181 17.18 16.80 5.63
CA GLY A 181 16.27 17.86 5.22
C GLY A 181 16.35 19.12 6.07
N ILE A 182 17.55 19.59 6.35
CA ILE A 182 17.78 20.78 7.18
C ILE A 182 17.62 22.03 6.31
N TYR A 183 16.75 22.94 6.73
CA TYR A 183 16.47 24.19 6.03
C TYR A 183 16.58 25.44 6.90
N ALA A 184 16.52 25.30 8.23
CA ALA A 184 16.43 26.42 9.16
C ALA A 184 17.79 26.90 9.69
N VAL A 185 18.78 26.00 9.77
CA VAL A 185 20.14 26.28 10.24
C VAL A 185 21.17 25.49 9.42
N ASN A 186 22.41 25.96 9.34
CA ASN A 186 23.48 25.21 8.68
C ASN A 186 24.27 24.40 9.72
N PRO A 187 24.21 23.06 9.71
CA PRO A 187 25.08 22.24 10.53
C PRO A 187 26.52 22.24 10.00
N SER A 188 27.44 21.66 10.77
CA SER A 188 28.76 21.28 10.25
C SER A 188 28.61 20.20 9.16
N ALA A 189 29.62 20.05 8.30
CA ALA A 189 29.58 19.07 7.21
C ALA A 189 29.65 17.60 7.70
N ASP A 190 30.20 17.39 8.91
CA ASP A 190 30.42 16.10 9.56
C ASP A 190 29.34 15.74 10.59
N VAL A 191 28.24 16.50 10.65
CA VAL A 191 27.10 16.21 11.53
C VAL A 191 26.58 14.79 11.32
N ASP A 192 26.35 14.06 12.41
CA ASP A 192 25.72 12.74 12.37
C ASP A 192 24.20 12.88 12.30
N LEU A 193 23.64 12.66 11.11
CA LEU A 193 22.20 12.71 10.85
C LEU A 193 21.58 11.33 10.77
N GLN A 194 22.34 10.28 11.09
CA GLN A 194 21.97 8.92 10.79
C GLN A 194 20.76 8.45 11.59
N GLN A 195 19.89 7.73 10.90
CA GLN A 195 18.81 6.94 11.47
C GLN A 195 18.83 5.56 10.81
N LYS A 196 18.68 4.54 11.65
CA LYS A 196 18.64 3.14 11.24
C LYS A 196 17.41 2.50 11.84
N VAL A 197 16.54 1.95 11.01
CA VAL A 197 15.35 1.23 11.43
C VAL A 197 15.50 -0.23 11.02
N ASN A 198 15.34 -1.12 11.99
CA ASN A 198 15.32 -2.57 11.83
C ASN A 198 13.88 -3.03 12.06
N GLN A 199 13.33 -3.85 11.18
CA GLN A 199 12.00 -4.41 11.35
C GLN A 199 11.99 -5.89 11.02
N PHE A 200 11.53 -6.71 11.96
CA PHE A 200 11.30 -8.14 11.76
C PHE A 200 9.80 -8.42 11.77
N LYS A 201 9.29 -9.11 10.75
CA LYS A 201 7.89 -9.51 10.65
C LYS A 201 7.80 -11.01 10.52
N VAL A 202 6.80 -11.60 11.17
CA VAL A 202 6.41 -12.99 10.94
C VAL A 202 4.91 -13.05 10.77
N ASN A 203 4.47 -13.59 9.64
CA ASN A 203 3.06 -13.68 9.28
C ASN A 203 2.72 -15.12 8.91
N GLY A 204 1.57 -15.59 9.40
CA GLY A 204 0.98 -16.86 9.06
C GLY A 204 -0.43 -16.66 8.53
N TYR A 205 -0.77 -17.38 7.47
CA TYR A 205 -2.07 -17.38 6.83
C TYR A 205 -2.50 -18.82 6.61
N TYR A 206 -3.75 -19.10 6.93
CA TYR A 206 -4.39 -20.36 6.60
C TYR A 206 -5.68 -20.02 5.85
N ASP A 207 -5.77 -20.41 4.58
CA ASP A 207 -6.97 -20.27 3.76
C ASP A 207 -7.62 -21.65 3.60
N PHE A 208 -8.89 -21.79 3.98
CA PHE A 208 -9.65 -23.02 3.75
C PHE A 208 -10.17 -23.05 2.31
N TYR A 209 -10.23 -24.22 1.68
CA TYR A 209 -10.75 -24.31 0.30
C TYR A 209 -12.27 -24.42 0.24
N SER A 210 -12.90 -25.02 1.25
CA SER A 210 -14.35 -25.26 1.22
C SER A 210 -15.16 -24.01 1.58
N ASN A 211 -14.58 -23.05 2.32
CA ASN A 211 -15.23 -21.83 2.79
C ASN A 211 -16.62 -22.04 3.45
N GLU A 212 -16.86 -23.24 4.01
CA GLU A 212 -18.19 -23.61 4.52
C GLU A 212 -18.51 -23.07 5.91
N ILE A 213 -17.49 -22.83 6.74
CA ILE A 213 -17.64 -22.31 8.12
C ILE A 213 -16.49 -21.39 8.47
N LEU A 214 -15.24 -21.83 8.28
CA LEU A 214 -14.04 -21.02 8.48
C LEU A 214 -13.43 -20.74 7.11
N ASN A 215 -13.26 -19.47 6.77
CA ASN A 215 -12.73 -19.02 5.48
C ASN A 215 -11.22 -18.89 5.57
N ASP A 216 -10.74 -18.03 6.49
CA ASP A 216 -9.32 -17.82 6.69
C ASP A 216 -8.96 -17.43 8.12
N VAL A 217 -7.73 -17.78 8.51
CA VAL A 217 -7.09 -17.34 9.75
C VAL A 217 -5.79 -16.65 9.39
N ARG A 218 -5.58 -15.45 9.94
CA ARG A 218 -4.35 -14.66 9.77
C ARG A 218 -3.75 -14.37 11.12
N VAL A 219 -2.45 -14.59 11.24
CA VAL A 219 -1.66 -14.21 12.41
C VAL A 219 -0.51 -13.36 11.90
N LYS A 220 -0.35 -12.16 12.43
CA LYS A 220 0.73 -11.25 12.06
C LYS A 220 1.47 -10.80 13.29
N SER A 221 2.78 -10.60 13.14
CA SER A 221 3.62 -10.05 14.18
C SER A 221 4.68 -9.16 13.54
N SER A 222 5.00 -8.06 14.20
CA SER A 222 6.02 -7.11 13.76
C SER A 222 6.79 -6.60 14.98
N PHE A 223 8.11 -6.58 14.86
CA PHE A 223 9.05 -6.12 15.87
C PHE A 223 9.95 -5.08 15.21
N LEU A 224 9.96 -3.87 15.73
CA LEU A 224 10.76 -2.77 15.18
C LEU A 224 11.70 -2.23 16.25
N SER A 225 12.93 -1.92 15.86
CA SER A 225 13.86 -1.13 16.66
C SER A 225 14.60 -0.10 15.81
N ASP A 226 14.94 1.05 16.38
CA ASP A 226 15.67 2.09 15.66
C ASP A 226 17.00 2.50 16.31
N HIS A 227 17.69 3.49 15.71
CA HIS A 227 18.98 3.98 16.19
C HIS A 227 18.89 4.71 17.54
N PHE A 228 17.74 5.27 17.87
CA PHE A 228 17.48 6.03 19.08
C PHE A 228 16.74 5.21 20.15
N ASP A 229 16.88 3.88 20.08
CA ASP A 229 16.29 2.91 21.01
C ASP A 229 14.75 2.90 21.08
N ALA A 230 14.07 3.40 20.06
CA ALA A 230 12.63 3.17 19.91
C ALA A 230 12.36 1.68 19.66
N LYS A 231 11.31 1.14 20.29
CA LYS A 231 10.91 -0.27 20.15
C LYS A 231 9.41 -0.37 19.93
N GLU A 232 8.99 -1.10 18.93
CA GLU A 232 7.58 -1.42 18.70
C GLU A 232 7.36 -2.92 18.54
N ASN A 233 6.37 -3.45 19.24
CA ASN A 233 5.93 -4.83 19.12
C ASN A 233 4.43 -4.82 18.78
N GLN A 234 4.08 -5.42 17.65
CA GLN A 234 2.70 -5.57 17.20
C GLN A 234 2.40 -7.05 17.01
N ALA A 235 1.21 -7.48 17.42
CA ALA A 235 0.68 -8.79 17.10
C ALA A 235 -0.81 -8.67 16.78
N SER A 236 -1.27 -9.36 15.74
CA SER A 236 -2.68 -9.44 15.41
C SER A 236 -3.10 -10.83 14.96
N ILE A 237 -4.34 -11.17 15.29
CA ILE A 237 -5.00 -12.42 14.90
C ILE A 237 -6.34 -12.02 14.30
N LEU A 238 -6.67 -12.56 13.14
CA LEU A 238 -7.97 -12.40 12.50
C LEU A 238 -8.48 -13.79 12.08
N ALA A 239 -9.66 -14.16 12.54
CA ALA A 239 -10.38 -15.33 12.06
C ALA A 239 -11.66 -14.87 11.36
N ASN A 240 -11.84 -15.25 10.09
CA ASN A 240 -13.05 -14.97 9.33
C ASN A 240 -13.85 -16.25 9.18
N LEU A 241 -15.03 -16.28 9.79
CA LEU A 241 -16.00 -17.34 9.61
C LEU A 241 -16.99 -16.90 8.54
N SER A 242 -17.40 -17.83 7.68
CA SER A 242 -18.41 -17.55 6.67
C SER A 242 -19.26 -18.76 6.34
N LYS A 243 -20.52 -18.51 6.02
CA LYS A 243 -21.45 -19.47 5.41
C LYS A 243 -21.99 -18.83 4.13
N HIS A 244 -21.52 -19.30 2.98
CA HIS A 244 -21.94 -18.77 1.68
C HIS A 244 -23.00 -19.64 1.02
N ALA A 245 -23.63 -19.06 -0.01
CA ALA A 245 -24.53 -19.78 -0.91
C ALA A 245 -25.81 -20.35 -0.25
N VAL A 246 -26.27 -19.79 0.88
CA VAL A 246 -27.51 -20.24 1.54
C VAL A 246 -28.71 -19.75 0.72
N LYS A 247 -29.41 -20.66 0.04
CA LYS A 247 -30.62 -20.34 -0.72
C LYS A 247 -31.77 -20.02 0.24
N LEU A 248 -32.28 -18.79 0.20
CA LEU A 248 -33.40 -18.36 1.04
C LEU A 248 -34.77 -18.59 0.39
N SER A 249 -34.81 -18.65 -0.94
CA SER A 249 -36.03 -18.77 -1.75
C SER A 249 -35.69 -19.29 -3.14
N ASP A 250 -36.66 -19.92 -3.80
CA ASP A 250 -36.56 -20.36 -5.21
C ASP A 250 -36.42 -19.20 -6.21
N ASN A 251 -36.60 -17.95 -5.76
CA ASN A 251 -36.49 -16.73 -6.58
C ASN A 251 -35.03 -16.32 -6.91
N GLY A 252 -34.04 -17.17 -6.63
CA GLY A 252 -32.63 -16.95 -6.94
C GLY A 252 -31.89 -16.00 -5.99
N ILE A 253 -32.44 -15.74 -4.80
CA ILE A 253 -31.78 -14.94 -3.76
C ILE A 253 -30.90 -15.84 -2.91
N VAL A 254 -29.63 -15.46 -2.82
CA VAL A 254 -28.60 -16.15 -2.05
C VAL A 254 -28.22 -15.30 -0.85
N MET A 255 -28.04 -15.94 0.31
CA MET A 255 -27.53 -15.31 1.53
C MET A 255 -26.12 -15.81 1.84
N ASN A 256 -25.26 -14.85 2.17
CA ASN A 256 -23.93 -15.06 2.69
C ASN A 256 -23.88 -14.46 4.09
N ALA A 257 -23.44 -15.23 5.09
CA ALA A 257 -23.23 -14.73 6.45
C ALA A 257 -21.73 -14.79 6.75
N ASP A 258 -21.15 -13.70 7.24
CA ASP A 258 -19.75 -13.57 7.58
C ASP A 258 -19.62 -13.09 9.04
N LEU A 259 -18.60 -13.57 9.75
CA LEU A 259 -18.24 -13.12 11.08
C LEU A 259 -16.72 -12.97 11.17
N GLY A 260 -16.24 -11.74 11.23
CA GLY A 260 -14.85 -11.43 11.56
C GLY A 260 -14.64 -11.40 13.07
N LEU A 261 -13.59 -12.06 13.54
CA LEU A 261 -13.11 -12.00 14.93
C LEU A 261 -11.64 -11.60 14.90
N GLY A 262 -11.34 -10.39 15.37
CA GLY A 262 -9.99 -9.85 15.38
C GLY A 262 -9.50 -9.50 16.79
N LEU A 263 -8.19 -9.67 16.98
CA LEU A 263 -7.44 -9.20 18.12
C LEU A 263 -6.20 -8.50 17.60
N GLU A 264 -5.89 -7.33 18.11
CA GLU A 264 -4.69 -6.58 17.78
C GLU A 264 -4.10 -5.97 19.04
N THR A 265 -2.79 -6.11 19.21
CA THR A 265 -2.04 -5.42 20.26
C THR A 265 -0.80 -4.76 19.68
N VAL A 266 -0.53 -3.55 20.14
CA VAL A 266 0.65 -2.78 19.78
C VAL A 266 1.22 -2.20 21.07
N LYS A 267 2.53 -2.36 21.29
CA LYS A 267 3.27 -1.65 22.31
C LYS A 267 4.46 -0.94 21.68
N THR A 268 4.53 0.36 21.87
CA THR A 268 5.58 1.23 21.36
C THR A 268 6.22 1.97 22.53
N ASP A 269 7.53 1.85 22.69
CA ASP A 269 8.32 2.53 23.73
C ASP A 269 9.41 3.35 23.05
N PHE A 270 9.49 4.65 23.37
CA PHE A 270 10.53 5.55 22.89
C PHE A 270 11.53 5.87 24.01
N ALA A 271 12.81 5.99 23.67
CA ALA A 271 13.87 6.34 24.63
C ALA A 271 14.33 7.80 24.52
N LEU A 272 13.94 8.50 23.46
CA LEU A 272 14.31 9.86 23.14
C LEU A 272 13.37 10.88 23.82
N LEU A 273 13.86 12.09 24.09
CA LEU A 273 13.07 13.26 24.54
C LEU A 273 12.14 12.95 25.73
N ASN A 274 10.82 12.94 25.51
CA ASN A 274 9.83 12.73 26.57
C ASN A 274 9.64 11.24 26.91
N LYS A 275 10.27 10.33 26.17
CA LYS A 275 10.13 8.88 26.34
C LYS A 275 8.67 8.44 26.30
N ASN A 276 7.97 8.85 25.24
CA ASN A 276 6.58 8.43 25.06
C ASN A 276 6.49 6.90 25.01
N SER A 277 5.43 6.36 25.61
CA SER A 277 5.09 4.96 25.57
C SER A 277 3.61 4.83 25.32
N SER A 278 3.24 4.00 24.34
CA SER A 278 1.87 3.74 23.92
C SER A 278 1.61 2.24 23.94
N THR A 279 0.53 1.82 24.58
CA THR A 279 0.05 0.44 24.54
C THR A 279 -1.40 0.42 24.09
N PHE A 280 -1.68 -0.28 23.00
CA PHE A 280 -3.02 -0.52 22.48
C PHE A 280 -3.34 -2.00 22.49
N PHE A 281 -4.55 -2.33 22.91
CA PHE A 281 -5.17 -3.63 22.73
C PHE A 281 -6.58 -3.39 22.19
N ASN A 282 -6.89 -3.97 21.04
CA ASN A 282 -8.20 -3.90 20.40
C ASN A 282 -8.71 -5.32 20.16
N ALA A 283 -9.95 -5.58 20.56
CA ALA A 283 -10.68 -6.77 20.14
C ALA A 283 -11.85 -6.34 19.26
N ASP A 284 -12.02 -6.95 18.10
CA ASP A 284 -13.10 -6.64 17.17
C ASP A 284 -13.96 -7.85 16.81
N ILE A 285 -15.26 -7.59 16.70
CA ILE A 285 -16.26 -8.57 16.27
C ILE A 285 -17.10 -7.91 15.18
N ALA A 286 -17.13 -8.52 13.99
CA ALA A 286 -17.74 -7.93 12.81
C ALA A 286 -18.70 -8.91 12.10
N PRO A 287 -19.94 -9.11 12.61
CA PRO A 287 -20.98 -9.82 11.89
C PRO A 287 -21.46 -9.05 10.66
N LYS A 288 -21.67 -9.78 9.56
CA LYS A 288 -22.18 -9.28 8.29
C LYS A 288 -23.09 -10.32 7.63
N VAL A 289 -24.14 -9.86 6.97
CA VAL A 289 -25.00 -10.66 6.11
C VAL A 289 -25.15 -9.95 4.77
N THR A 290 -24.97 -10.70 3.68
CA THR A 290 -25.13 -10.21 2.31
C THR A 290 -26.21 -11.00 1.61
N PHE A 291 -27.22 -10.31 1.09
CA PHE A 291 -28.25 -10.87 0.23
C PHE A 291 -27.91 -10.52 -1.22
N ALA A 292 -27.71 -11.51 -2.07
CA ALA A 292 -27.31 -11.32 -3.46
C ALA A 292 -28.33 -11.94 -4.43
N LYS A 293 -28.53 -11.28 -5.56
CA LYS A 293 -29.30 -11.79 -6.71
C LYS A 293 -28.58 -11.37 -8.00
N GLY A 294 -27.93 -12.34 -8.65
CA GLY A 294 -27.02 -12.05 -9.77
C GLY A 294 -25.88 -11.14 -9.31
N GLU A 295 -25.65 -10.04 -10.02
CA GLU A 295 -24.61 -9.06 -9.69
C GLU A 295 -25.08 -7.93 -8.74
N SER A 296 -26.35 -7.95 -8.31
CA SER A 296 -26.89 -6.99 -7.34
C SER A 296 -26.88 -7.59 -5.93
N TYR A 297 -26.60 -6.77 -4.91
CA TYR A 297 -26.60 -7.21 -3.52
C TYR A 297 -26.98 -6.10 -2.53
N LEU A 298 -27.39 -6.54 -1.34
CA LEU A 298 -27.52 -5.73 -0.13
C LEU A 298 -26.74 -6.41 1.00
N MET A 299 -25.75 -5.70 1.53
CA MET A 299 -24.96 -6.06 2.69
C MET A 299 -25.42 -5.26 3.89
N LEU A 300 -25.63 -5.95 5.02
CA LEU A 300 -25.89 -5.37 6.32
C LEU A 300 -24.92 -5.97 7.34
N GLY A 301 -24.29 -5.14 8.16
CA GLY A 301 -23.33 -5.59 9.14
C GLY A 301 -23.13 -4.59 10.26
N SER A 302 -22.30 -4.97 11.21
CA SER A 302 -21.91 -4.12 12.32
C SER A 302 -20.56 -4.55 12.84
N SER A 303 -19.68 -3.60 13.15
CA SER A 303 -18.42 -3.87 13.81
C SER A 303 -18.43 -3.31 15.24
N PHE A 304 -18.03 -4.14 16.20
CA PHE A 304 -17.87 -3.77 17.60
C PHE A 304 -16.40 -3.87 17.96
N ASN A 305 -15.80 -2.77 18.42
CA ASN A 305 -14.39 -2.72 18.81
C ASN A 305 -14.27 -2.41 20.31
N PHE A 306 -13.43 -3.14 21.02
CA PHE A 306 -13.14 -2.96 22.43
C PHE A 306 -11.69 -2.55 22.59
N LEU A 307 -11.46 -1.25 22.75
CA LEU A 307 -10.12 -0.67 22.86
C LEU A 307 -9.72 -0.48 24.32
N ASN A 308 -8.54 -0.97 24.68
CA ASN A 308 -7.76 -0.54 25.84
C ASN A 308 -6.53 0.22 25.34
N ALA A 309 -6.46 1.52 25.58
CA ALA A 309 -5.34 2.35 25.19
C ALA A 309 -4.70 2.99 26.42
N ARG A 310 -3.38 2.94 26.50
CA ARG A 310 -2.59 3.56 27.57
C ARG A 310 -1.45 4.35 26.97
N ASN A 311 -1.25 5.57 27.45
CA ASN A 311 -0.12 6.41 27.07
C ASN A 311 0.56 6.98 28.31
N SER A 312 1.88 6.98 28.33
CA SER A 312 2.68 7.59 29.39
C SER A 312 3.92 8.23 28.80
N ASN A 313 4.50 9.19 29.51
CA ASN A 313 5.77 9.82 29.18
C ASN A 313 6.33 10.53 30.44
N LEU A 314 7.49 11.16 30.34
CA LEU A 314 8.14 11.84 31.46
C LEU A 314 7.47 13.13 31.93
N ILE A 315 6.61 13.73 31.10
CA ILE A 315 5.98 15.04 31.39
C ILE A 315 4.54 14.90 31.91
N LEU A 316 3.89 13.76 31.66
CA LEU A 316 2.56 13.44 32.16
C LEU A 316 2.64 13.04 33.64
N ALA A 317 1.79 13.66 34.47
CA ALA A 317 1.72 13.34 35.89
C ALA A 317 1.25 11.90 36.16
N GLU A 318 0.37 11.38 35.31
CA GLU A 318 -0.16 10.01 35.39
C GLU A 318 -0.34 9.41 33.99
N GLU A 319 -0.38 8.08 33.93
CA GLU A 319 -0.68 7.33 32.70
C GLU A 319 -2.10 7.65 32.20
N LEU A 320 -2.21 8.12 30.95
CA LEU A 320 -3.47 8.37 30.28
C LEU A 320 -4.10 7.05 29.84
N LYS A 321 -5.23 6.67 30.46
CA LYS A 321 -5.98 5.46 30.14
C LYS A 321 -7.26 5.81 29.38
N ASN A 322 -7.48 5.16 28.23
CA ASN A 322 -8.69 5.27 27.43
C ASN A 322 -9.22 3.87 27.11
N ASN A 323 -10.25 3.45 27.85
CA ASN A 323 -10.94 2.19 27.63
C ASN A 323 -12.31 2.51 27.05
N LYS A 324 -12.54 2.15 25.78
CA LYS A 324 -13.76 2.53 25.07
C LYS A 324 -14.23 1.39 24.17
N THR A 325 -15.55 1.18 24.22
CA THR A 325 -16.26 0.34 23.25
C THR A 325 -16.78 1.21 22.12
N TYR A 326 -16.56 0.77 20.89
CA TYR A 326 -17.02 1.43 19.68
C TYR A 326 -17.99 0.53 18.94
N TRP A 327 -18.98 1.16 18.32
CA TRP A 327 -19.96 0.50 17.47
C TRP A 327 -20.00 1.22 16.13
N PHE A 328 -19.75 0.48 15.06
CA PHE A 328 -19.73 0.96 13.69
C PHE A 328 -20.74 0.17 12.86
N PRO A 329 -21.97 0.69 12.64
CA PRO A 329 -22.91 0.06 11.72
C PRO A 329 -22.35 0.10 10.29
N GLN A 330 -22.61 -0.96 9.53
CA GLN A 330 -22.14 -1.09 8.16
C GLN A 330 -23.31 -1.50 7.26
N ALA A 331 -23.47 -0.82 6.14
CA ALA A 331 -24.44 -1.21 5.12
C ALA A 331 -23.91 -0.84 3.76
N GLU A 332 -24.14 -1.67 2.76
CA GLU A 332 -23.73 -1.40 1.39
C GLU A 332 -24.72 -2.06 0.45
N PHE A 333 -25.09 -1.38 -0.62
CA PHE A 333 -25.90 -1.96 -1.68
C PHE A 333 -25.20 -1.78 -3.02
N GLN A 334 -25.47 -2.71 -3.93
CA GLN A 334 -25.13 -2.59 -5.33
C GLN A 334 -26.33 -3.00 -6.18
N VAL A 335 -26.66 -2.16 -7.16
CA VAL A 335 -27.64 -2.45 -8.20
C VAL A 335 -26.91 -2.50 -9.54
N ALA A 336 -26.84 -3.69 -10.12
CA ALA A 336 -26.29 -3.91 -11.45
C ALA A 336 -27.42 -3.79 -12.48
N ALA A 337 -27.49 -2.65 -13.18
CA ALA A 337 -28.41 -2.49 -14.31
C ALA A 337 -27.94 -3.31 -15.53
N SER A 338 -26.62 -3.42 -15.67
CA SER A 338 -25.91 -4.20 -16.70
C SER A 338 -24.47 -4.46 -16.21
N LYS A 339 -23.63 -5.15 -17.00
CA LYS A 339 -22.21 -5.33 -16.65
C LYS A 339 -21.44 -4.01 -16.71
N GLU A 340 -21.87 -3.16 -17.63
CA GLU A 340 -21.31 -1.85 -17.96
C GLU A 340 -21.67 -0.80 -16.89
N PHE A 341 -22.77 -0.99 -16.16
CA PHE A 341 -23.28 0.00 -15.20
C PHE A 341 -23.77 -0.64 -13.89
N LYS A 342 -22.94 -0.50 -12.84
CA LYS A 342 -23.22 -0.95 -11.48
C LYS A 342 -23.16 0.25 -10.54
N PHE A 343 -24.32 0.65 -10.04
CA PHE A 343 -24.42 1.69 -9.03
C PHE A 343 -24.30 1.06 -7.64
N TYR A 344 -23.53 1.69 -6.76
CA TYR A 344 -23.38 1.22 -5.38
C TYR A 344 -23.30 2.38 -4.40
N GLY A 345 -23.59 2.09 -3.14
CA GLY A 345 -23.43 3.05 -2.06
C GLY A 345 -23.52 2.37 -0.71
N GLY A 346 -22.95 3.01 0.30
CA GLY A 346 -22.86 2.42 1.61
C GLY A 346 -22.47 3.40 2.71
N VAL A 347 -22.44 2.85 3.92
CA VAL A 347 -21.89 3.47 5.10
C VAL A 347 -20.97 2.46 5.76
N ASP A 348 -19.78 2.92 6.12
CA ASP A 348 -18.83 2.17 6.93
C ASP A 348 -18.23 3.05 8.02
N GLY A 349 -17.31 2.48 8.78
CA GLY A 349 -16.63 3.09 9.89
C GLY A 349 -15.61 2.10 10.45
N GLY A 350 -14.83 2.53 11.42
CA GLY A 350 -13.82 1.67 12.00
C GLY A 350 -12.80 2.40 12.85
N LEU A 351 -11.93 1.61 13.46
CA LEU A 351 -10.85 2.07 14.31
C LEU A 351 -9.52 1.64 13.67
N LYS A 352 -8.62 2.60 13.42
CA LYS A 352 -7.25 2.33 12.97
C LYS A 352 -6.28 2.61 14.11
N LEU A 353 -5.52 1.61 14.53
CA LEU A 353 -4.39 1.83 15.43
C LEU A 353 -3.21 2.38 14.63
N ASN A 354 -2.79 3.61 14.91
CA ASN A 354 -1.60 4.17 14.25
C ASN A 354 -0.34 3.63 14.96
N THR A 355 0.54 2.98 14.20
CA THR A 355 1.77 2.37 14.71
C THR A 355 2.99 3.12 14.19
N TYR A 356 4.08 3.16 14.95
CA TYR A 356 5.32 3.80 14.55
C TYR A 356 5.90 3.16 13.28
N ALA A 357 5.79 1.83 13.14
CA ALA A 357 6.19 1.14 11.93
C ALA A 357 5.43 1.64 10.69
N GLU A 358 4.09 1.80 10.76
CA GLU A 358 3.29 2.34 9.66
C GLU A 358 3.67 3.80 9.35
N LEU A 359 3.83 4.62 10.39
CA LEU A 359 4.17 6.02 10.23
C LEU A 359 5.53 6.21 9.55
N LEU A 360 6.54 5.40 9.89
CA LEU A 360 7.85 5.39 9.22
C LEU A 360 7.78 4.97 7.75
N GLN A 361 6.74 4.26 7.33
CA GLN A 361 6.52 3.95 5.92
C GLN A 361 6.00 5.13 5.12
N GLU A 362 5.17 5.96 5.75
CA GLU A 362 4.60 7.17 5.15
C GLU A 362 5.61 8.32 5.18
N ASN A 363 6.25 8.55 6.33
CA ASN A 363 7.29 9.54 6.54
C ASN A 363 8.49 8.93 7.26
N PRO A 364 9.64 8.70 6.60
CA PRO A 364 10.83 8.20 7.29
C PRO A 364 11.47 9.25 8.22
N PHE A 365 11.13 10.54 8.09
CA PHE A 365 11.82 11.62 8.79
C PHE A 365 11.18 11.98 10.14
N LEU A 366 10.60 11.00 10.82
CA LEU A 366 9.98 11.19 12.12
C LEU A 366 11.03 11.20 13.23
N VAL A 367 10.85 12.08 14.21
CA VAL A 367 11.62 11.97 15.46
C VAL A 367 11.23 10.67 16.19
N SER A 368 12.17 10.02 16.85
CA SER A 368 11.94 8.77 17.58
C SER A 368 11.30 8.99 18.96
N ASP A 369 10.27 9.82 19.01
CA ASP A 369 9.45 10.09 20.21
C ASP A 369 8.06 10.58 19.79
N GLN A 370 7.15 9.64 19.49
CA GLN A 370 5.81 9.95 18.97
C GLN A 370 4.71 9.74 20.01
N MET A 371 3.71 10.62 20.05
CA MET A 371 2.51 10.44 20.87
C MET A 371 1.41 9.76 20.04
N LEU A 372 1.40 8.43 19.98
CA LEU A 372 0.49 7.68 19.12
C LEU A 372 -0.96 7.74 19.64
N LYS A 373 -1.91 7.87 18.71
CA LYS A 373 -3.36 7.80 19.00
C LYS A 373 -4.09 6.99 17.93
N PRO A 374 -5.08 6.16 18.27
CA PRO A 374 -5.97 5.54 17.30
C PRO A 374 -6.85 6.57 16.58
N THR A 375 -7.03 6.39 15.27
CA THR A 375 -7.96 7.17 14.45
C THR A 375 -9.32 6.47 14.40
N GLU A 376 -10.38 7.18 14.78
CA GLU A 376 -11.77 6.69 14.78
C GLU A 376 -12.49 7.27 13.56
N THR A 377 -12.87 6.43 12.59
CA THR A 377 -13.84 6.79 11.56
C THR A 377 -15.22 6.48 12.09
N GLN A 378 -15.92 7.53 12.56
CA GLN A 378 -17.21 7.36 13.24
C GLN A 378 -18.27 6.82 12.26
N TYR A 379 -18.29 7.40 11.07
CA TYR A 379 -19.04 6.95 9.92
C TYR A 379 -18.42 7.56 8.67
N HIS A 380 -18.56 6.87 7.55
CA HIS A 380 -18.19 7.34 6.23
C HIS A 380 -19.24 6.83 5.23
N PHE A 381 -20.00 7.77 4.68
CA PHE A 381 -21.01 7.51 3.66
C PHE A 381 -20.37 7.68 2.29
N TYR A 382 -20.64 6.76 1.39
CA TYR A 382 -20.12 6.82 0.03
C TYR A 382 -21.14 6.32 -0.99
N ALA A 383 -21.01 6.81 -2.22
CA ALA A 383 -21.75 6.32 -3.37
C ALA A 383 -20.86 6.38 -4.61
N GLY A 384 -21.08 5.45 -5.54
CA GLY A 384 -20.26 5.35 -6.72
C GLY A 384 -20.91 4.59 -7.87
N LEU A 385 -20.23 4.64 -9.00
CA LEU A 385 -20.56 3.94 -10.21
C LEU A 385 -19.33 3.18 -10.67
N ARG A 386 -19.48 1.89 -10.90
CA ARG A 386 -18.44 1.05 -11.50
C ARG A 386 -18.99 0.25 -12.65
N GLY A 387 -18.12 -0.13 -13.57
CA GLY A 387 -18.53 -0.78 -14.81
C GLY A 387 -17.41 -1.51 -15.50
N ASP A 388 -17.80 -2.51 -16.28
CA ASP A 388 -16.92 -3.25 -17.19
C ASP A 388 -17.55 -3.22 -18.59
N ILE A 389 -16.92 -2.50 -19.52
CA ILE A 389 -17.37 -2.30 -20.90
C ILE A 389 -16.53 -3.20 -21.81
N ASP A 390 -17.17 -4.24 -22.34
CA ASP A 390 -16.60 -5.22 -23.27
C ASP A 390 -15.29 -5.87 -22.79
N GLU A 391 -15.03 -5.95 -21.48
CA GLU A 391 -13.77 -6.43 -20.90
C GLU A 391 -12.53 -5.59 -21.29
N THR A 392 -12.73 -4.53 -22.08
CA THR A 392 -11.67 -3.64 -22.59
C THR A 392 -11.54 -2.39 -21.75
N PHE A 393 -12.60 -1.93 -21.08
CA PHE A 393 -12.58 -0.72 -20.28
C PHE A 393 -13.29 -0.93 -18.96
N LYS A 394 -12.55 -0.80 -17.87
CA LYS A 394 -13.06 -0.92 -16.50
C LYS A 394 -12.93 0.41 -15.81
N TYR A 395 -13.95 0.79 -15.06
CA TYR A 395 -13.94 2.03 -14.30
C TYR A 395 -14.63 1.86 -12.95
N ASP A 396 -14.21 2.64 -11.97
CA ASP A 396 -14.83 2.79 -10.66
C ASP A 396 -14.69 4.26 -10.26
N VAL A 397 -15.80 4.94 -9.97
CA VAL A 397 -15.80 6.34 -9.52
C VAL A 397 -16.70 6.45 -8.31
N SER A 398 -16.19 7.01 -7.22
CA SER A 398 -16.92 7.15 -5.97
C SER A 398 -16.71 8.51 -5.33
N ALA A 399 -17.70 9.01 -4.61
CA ALA A 399 -17.56 10.13 -3.70
C ALA A 399 -18.04 9.75 -2.31
N GLY A 400 -17.39 10.30 -1.30
CA GLY A 400 -17.64 10.01 0.11
C GLY A 400 -17.56 11.23 1.01
N PHE A 401 -18.21 11.12 2.16
CA PHE A 401 -18.12 12.05 3.27
C PHE A 401 -18.16 11.26 4.58
N GLY A 402 -17.25 11.55 5.49
CA GLY A 402 -17.17 10.92 6.79
C GLY A 402 -16.81 11.89 7.90
N LYS A 403 -17.10 11.45 9.12
CA LYS A 403 -16.70 12.14 10.35
C LYS A 403 -15.67 11.29 11.07
N MET A 404 -14.54 11.91 11.40
CA MET A 404 -13.39 11.23 11.98
C MET A 404 -12.91 11.94 13.25
N LYS A 405 -12.32 11.17 14.15
CA LYS A 405 -11.60 11.68 15.32
C LYS A 405 -10.16 11.22 15.30
N ASN A 406 -9.26 12.07 15.81
CA ASN A 406 -7.82 11.87 15.77
C ASN A 406 -7.32 11.50 14.36
N ILE A 407 -7.70 12.29 13.35
CA ILE A 407 -7.09 12.23 12.02
C ILE A 407 -5.62 12.60 12.17
N MET A 408 -4.72 11.74 11.71
CA MET A 408 -3.28 11.88 11.87
C MET A 408 -2.68 12.66 10.69
N PHE A 409 -1.82 13.64 11.00
CA PHE A 409 -1.00 14.37 10.04
C PHE A 409 0.44 14.49 10.53
N PHE A 410 1.34 14.98 9.67
CA PHE A 410 2.75 15.20 10.02
C PHE A 410 3.05 16.70 10.15
N GLY A 411 3.34 17.15 11.37
CA GLY A 411 3.85 18.50 11.64
C GLY A 411 5.38 18.50 11.70
N ALA A 412 6.02 19.52 11.13
CA ALA A 412 7.45 19.75 11.31
C ALA A 412 7.73 20.06 12.79
N ASN A 413 8.88 19.59 13.29
CA ASN A 413 9.36 19.92 14.61
C ASN A 413 10.25 21.15 14.57
N ASN A 414 10.18 21.93 15.66
CA ASN A 414 11.18 22.95 15.95
C ASN A 414 12.47 22.30 16.48
N LEU A 415 13.43 23.14 16.88
CA LEU A 415 14.47 22.72 17.81
C LEU A 415 13.84 22.23 19.13
N PHE A 416 14.35 21.11 19.63
CA PHE A 416 14.12 20.61 20.97
C PHE A 416 15.03 21.32 21.99
N THR A 417 16.23 21.74 21.56
CA THR A 417 17.14 22.55 22.37
C THR A 417 17.52 23.85 21.66
N ASN A 418 17.18 24.98 22.28
CA ASN A 418 17.48 26.31 21.73
C ASN A 418 18.95 26.74 21.92
N GLU A 419 19.69 26.10 22.82
CA GLU A 419 21.10 26.44 23.07
C GLU A 419 22.00 25.98 21.92
N PHE A 420 22.83 26.86 21.37
CA PHE A 420 23.84 26.46 20.40
C PHE A 420 24.84 25.49 21.05
N THR A 421 25.02 24.34 20.42
CA THR A 421 25.93 23.28 20.85
C THR A 421 26.63 22.69 19.63
N LEU A 422 27.91 22.36 19.76
CA LEU A 422 28.67 21.69 18.70
C LEU A 422 28.21 20.24 18.53
N ASP A 423 27.82 19.57 19.62
CA ASP A 423 27.38 18.17 19.65
C ASP A 423 25.85 18.05 19.53
N ARG A 424 25.24 18.88 18.67
CA ARG A 424 23.79 18.87 18.46
C ARG A 424 23.35 17.55 17.82
N PRO A 425 22.35 16.85 18.39
CA PRO A 425 21.85 15.61 17.80
C PRO A 425 21.28 15.82 16.40
N GLY A 426 21.47 14.85 15.50
CA GLY A 426 21.05 14.95 14.11
C GLY A 426 19.55 15.13 13.86
N TYR A 427 18.69 14.87 14.86
CA TYR A 427 17.24 15.10 14.79
C TYR A 427 16.81 16.52 15.21
N ASP A 428 17.74 17.35 15.72
CA ASP A 428 17.47 18.63 16.38
C ASP A 428 17.92 19.83 15.52
N PHE A 429 17.54 19.84 14.24
CA PHE A 429 17.85 20.91 13.29
C PHE A 429 16.60 21.43 12.54
N ALA A 430 15.42 21.31 13.18
CA ALA A 430 14.11 21.54 12.54
C ALA A 430 13.90 20.70 11.26
N ASN A 431 14.48 19.51 11.24
CA ASN A 431 14.54 18.57 10.13
C ASN A 431 13.75 17.28 10.40
N THR A 432 13.00 17.19 11.49
CA THR A 432 12.18 16.02 11.82
C THR A 432 10.71 16.38 11.91
N PHE A 433 9.86 15.35 11.89
CA PHE A 433 8.41 15.50 11.98
C PHE A 433 7.85 14.73 13.16
N SER A 434 6.69 15.17 13.65
CA SER A 434 5.89 14.46 14.64
C SER A 434 4.44 14.31 14.17
N THR A 435 3.76 13.31 14.69
CA THR A 435 2.33 13.15 14.49
C THR A 435 1.55 14.23 15.21
N ILE A 436 0.67 14.91 14.47
CA ILE A 436 -0.36 15.76 15.03
C ILE A 436 -1.73 15.14 14.75
N TYR A 437 -2.72 15.45 15.60
CA TYR A 437 -4.03 14.84 15.53
C TYR A 437 -5.13 15.88 15.63
N ASP A 438 -6.14 15.79 14.78
CA ASP A 438 -7.35 16.61 14.87
C ASP A 438 -8.63 15.83 14.58
N ASP A 439 -9.75 16.33 15.08
CA ASP A 439 -11.08 15.85 14.74
C ASP A 439 -11.65 16.68 13.59
N GLY A 440 -12.45 16.05 12.72
CA GLY A 440 -13.07 16.78 11.64
C GLY A 440 -13.93 15.95 10.72
N ASN A 441 -14.43 16.61 9.68
CA ASN A 441 -15.10 15.98 8.56
C ASN A 441 -14.10 15.79 7.42
N VAL A 442 -14.23 14.68 6.70
CA VAL A 442 -13.42 14.35 5.53
C VAL A 442 -14.35 14.06 4.37
N SER A 443 -14.10 14.69 3.22
CA SER A 443 -14.73 14.34 1.95
C SER A 443 -13.70 13.80 0.99
N ASP A 444 -14.06 12.78 0.23
CA ASP A 444 -13.18 12.20 -0.76
C ASP A 444 -13.91 11.95 -2.08
N ILE A 445 -13.17 12.05 -3.19
CA ILE A 445 -13.65 11.64 -4.51
C ILE A 445 -12.57 10.77 -5.10
N LYS A 446 -12.88 9.51 -5.41
CA LYS A 446 -11.96 8.56 -6.03
C LYS A 446 -12.46 8.18 -7.42
N GLY A 447 -11.53 7.84 -8.29
CA GLY A 447 -11.82 7.35 -9.63
C GLY A 447 -10.66 6.51 -10.13
N SER A 448 -10.94 5.33 -10.64
CA SER A 448 -9.95 4.40 -11.17
C SER A 448 -10.41 3.94 -12.53
N LEU A 449 -9.49 3.90 -13.48
CA LEU A 449 -9.73 3.53 -14.88
C LEU A 449 -8.68 2.50 -15.30
N GLN A 450 -9.11 1.46 -15.99
CA GLN A 450 -8.23 0.51 -16.66
C GLN A 450 -8.71 0.30 -18.09
N TYR A 451 -7.79 0.36 -19.04
CA TYR A 451 -8.05 0.21 -20.45
C TYR A 451 -7.10 -0.82 -21.05
N PHE A 452 -7.68 -1.79 -21.77
CA PHE A 452 -7.02 -2.90 -22.44
C PHE A 452 -7.20 -2.77 -23.96
N PRO A 453 -6.54 -1.77 -24.61
CA PRO A 453 -6.67 -1.54 -26.05
C PRO A 453 -6.16 -2.71 -26.90
N LEU A 454 -5.21 -3.49 -26.37
CA LEU A 454 -4.57 -4.63 -27.01
C LEU A 454 -4.29 -5.71 -25.96
N GLU A 455 -4.17 -6.97 -26.37
CA GLU A 455 -3.84 -8.09 -25.45
C GLU A 455 -2.53 -7.88 -24.66
N ASN A 456 -1.63 -7.07 -25.21
CA ASN A 456 -0.29 -6.83 -24.70
C ASN A 456 -0.07 -5.40 -24.19
N LEU A 457 -1.13 -4.59 -24.11
CA LEU A 457 -1.10 -3.20 -23.61
C LEU A 457 -2.16 -3.01 -22.54
N ILE A 458 -1.72 -2.62 -21.35
CA ILE A 458 -2.59 -2.20 -20.24
C ILE A 458 -2.31 -0.73 -19.97
N VAL A 459 -3.36 0.08 -19.84
CA VAL A 459 -3.27 1.47 -19.43
C VAL A 459 -4.15 1.64 -18.18
N ASP A 460 -3.57 2.20 -17.12
CA ASP A 460 -4.27 2.49 -15.86
C ASP A 460 -4.23 3.99 -15.55
N ALA A 461 -5.25 4.50 -14.89
CA ALA A 461 -5.25 5.84 -14.32
C ALA A 461 -6.07 5.87 -13.04
N ASP A 462 -5.61 6.60 -12.03
CA ASP A 462 -6.25 6.66 -10.72
C ASP A 462 -6.25 8.10 -10.21
N VAL A 463 -7.42 8.52 -9.69
CA VAL A 463 -7.90 9.76 -9.03
C VAL A 463 -8.49 9.53 -7.62
N ARG A 464 -8.34 10.53 -6.74
CA ARG A 464 -8.53 10.65 -5.28
C ARG A 464 -8.29 12.10 -4.83
N PHE A 465 -9.33 12.89 -4.78
CA PHE A 465 -9.35 14.19 -4.13
C PHE A 465 -9.73 14.01 -2.65
N LEU A 466 -9.15 14.81 -1.77
CA LEU A 466 -9.50 14.89 -0.35
C LEU A 466 -9.78 16.33 0.05
N LYS A 467 -10.76 16.50 0.93
CA LYS A 467 -11.01 17.76 1.61
C LYS A 467 -11.22 17.48 3.09
N TYR A 468 -10.65 18.32 3.93
CA TYR A 468 -10.83 18.26 5.37
C TYR A 468 -11.45 19.55 5.88
N ASP A 469 -12.30 19.40 6.88
CA ASP A 469 -12.89 20.48 7.68
C ASP A 469 -12.63 20.13 9.14
N LEU A 470 -11.59 20.75 9.70
CA LEU A 470 -10.98 20.39 10.99
C LEU A 470 -11.43 21.34 12.09
N LYS A 471 -11.40 20.86 13.35
CA LYS A 471 -11.85 21.66 14.50
C LYS A 471 -10.82 22.64 15.03
N ASN A 472 -9.55 22.23 15.09
CA ASN A 472 -8.52 22.98 15.84
C ASN A 472 -7.45 23.56 14.91
N TYR A 473 -7.06 22.84 13.86
CA TYR A 473 -6.07 23.32 12.90
C TYR A 473 -6.74 23.97 11.70
N GLU A 474 -6.35 25.21 11.40
CA GLU A 474 -6.77 25.90 10.17
C GLU A 474 -6.12 25.28 8.92
N ASN A 475 -4.90 24.75 9.05
CA ASN A 475 -4.10 24.17 7.98
C ASN A 475 -3.84 22.68 8.20
N ILE A 476 -3.82 21.91 7.12
CA ILE A 476 -3.49 20.48 7.14
C ILE A 476 -2.04 20.33 6.69
N TYR A 477 -1.19 19.77 7.55
CA TYR A 477 0.24 19.66 7.25
C TYR A 477 0.59 18.41 6.47
N ASN A 478 1.35 18.61 5.39
CA ASN A 478 2.00 17.61 4.57
C ASN A 478 1.06 16.58 3.89
N VAL A 479 -0.24 16.90 3.77
CA VAL A 479 -1.21 16.07 3.05
C VAL A 479 -1.52 16.68 1.68
N PRO A 480 -1.21 15.99 0.58
CA PRO A 480 -1.63 16.43 -0.75
C PRO A 480 -3.12 16.17 -0.91
N LEU A 481 -3.90 17.23 -1.15
CA LEU A 481 -5.35 17.14 -1.37
C LEU A 481 -5.71 16.47 -2.69
N VAL A 482 -4.75 16.49 -3.64
CA VAL A 482 -4.83 15.85 -4.95
C VAL A 482 -3.45 15.23 -5.23
N THR A 483 -3.32 13.91 -5.24
CA THR A 483 -2.18 13.13 -5.80
C THR A 483 -2.35 12.74 -7.31
N GLY A 484 -1.75 11.70 -7.91
CA GLY A 484 -1.82 11.52 -9.37
C GLY A 484 -1.29 10.19 -9.86
N SER A 485 -1.99 9.39 -10.68
CA SER A 485 -1.23 8.58 -11.64
C SER A 485 -1.90 8.17 -12.94
N ILE A 486 -1.03 7.93 -13.92
CA ILE A 486 -1.30 7.24 -15.18
C ILE A 486 -0.19 6.22 -15.42
N GLY A 487 -0.55 4.96 -15.62
CA GLY A 487 0.36 3.87 -15.92
C GLY A 487 0.11 3.30 -17.31
N ALA A 488 1.16 2.76 -17.92
CA ALA A 488 1.04 1.92 -19.11
C ALA A 488 2.07 0.79 -19.07
N LYS A 489 1.64 -0.41 -19.43
CA LYS A 489 2.49 -1.61 -19.56
C LYS A 489 2.31 -2.18 -20.94
N TYR A 490 3.39 -2.29 -21.69
CA TYR A 490 3.39 -2.82 -23.05
C TYR A 490 4.39 -3.95 -23.21
N THR A 491 3.97 -5.07 -23.79
CA THR A 491 4.87 -6.18 -24.15
C THR A 491 4.90 -6.40 -25.65
N MET A 492 6.07 -6.53 -26.26
CA MET A 492 6.21 -6.72 -27.71
C MET A 492 7.29 -7.76 -28.05
N PHE A 493 7.41 -8.10 -29.34
CA PHE A 493 8.31 -9.14 -29.84
C PHE A 493 8.10 -10.49 -29.15
N GLU A 494 6.87 -11.01 -29.15
CA GLU A 494 6.53 -12.26 -28.47
C GLU A 494 6.88 -12.25 -26.97
N LYS A 495 6.60 -11.13 -26.30
CA LYS A 495 6.91 -10.87 -24.88
C LYS A 495 8.42 -10.79 -24.55
N LYS A 496 9.29 -10.56 -25.54
CA LYS A 496 10.73 -10.35 -25.30
C LYS A 496 11.08 -8.94 -24.83
N LEU A 497 10.30 -7.93 -25.21
CA LEU A 497 10.49 -6.56 -24.74
C LEU A 497 9.30 -6.15 -23.87
N SER A 498 9.58 -5.79 -22.63
CA SER A 498 8.62 -5.24 -21.68
C SER A 498 8.93 -3.77 -21.45
N LEU A 499 7.94 -2.92 -21.65
CA LEU A 499 8.03 -1.48 -21.41
C LEU A 499 7.00 -1.09 -20.36
N GLY A 500 7.43 -0.30 -19.39
CA GLY A 500 6.58 0.32 -18.38
C GLY A 500 6.70 1.83 -18.43
N PHE A 501 5.58 2.50 -18.22
CA PHE A 501 5.49 3.94 -18.02
C PHE A 501 4.61 4.20 -16.80
N LYS A 502 5.03 5.14 -15.95
CA LYS A 502 4.21 5.65 -14.85
C LYS A 502 4.44 7.15 -14.70
N GLY A 503 3.42 7.93 -14.97
CA GLY A 503 3.36 9.34 -14.56
C GLY A 503 2.67 9.42 -13.21
N ILE A 504 3.26 10.13 -12.25
CA ILE A 504 2.62 10.47 -10.98
C ILE A 504 2.57 11.99 -10.81
N PHE A 505 1.57 12.46 -10.08
CA PHE A 505 1.38 13.88 -9.81
C PHE A 505 0.95 14.09 -8.35
N ALA A 506 1.20 15.27 -7.79
CA ALA A 506 0.54 15.74 -6.59
C ALA A 506 0.51 17.25 -6.56
N THR A 507 -0.54 17.82 -5.99
CA THR A 507 -0.63 19.25 -5.71
C THR A 507 0.29 19.66 -4.58
N ASP A 508 0.46 20.97 -4.46
CA ASP A 508 1.09 21.60 -3.32
C ASP A 508 0.46 21.12 -2.00
N ARG A 509 1.28 21.16 -0.95
CA ARG A 509 0.92 20.79 0.41
C ARG A 509 1.24 21.94 1.34
N THR A 510 0.30 22.32 2.18
CA THR A 510 0.60 23.21 3.30
C THR A 510 1.45 22.46 4.32
N THR A 511 2.38 23.15 4.98
CA THR A 511 3.18 22.63 6.09
C THR A 511 3.45 23.76 7.06
N ASN A 512 3.70 23.43 8.33
CA ASN A 512 4.42 24.36 9.18
C ASN A 512 5.93 24.30 8.89
N SER A 513 6.63 25.39 9.19
CA SER A 513 8.08 25.48 9.13
C SER A 513 8.61 26.45 10.19
N TYR A 514 9.91 26.40 10.46
CA TYR A 514 10.55 27.25 11.47
C TYR A 514 11.66 28.10 10.87
N MET A 515 11.65 29.38 11.21
CA MET A 515 12.77 30.29 10.99
C MET A 515 13.54 30.43 12.30
N LEU A 516 14.85 30.19 12.24
CA LEU A 516 15.73 30.21 13.41
C LEU A 516 16.70 31.39 13.31
N GLU A 517 16.71 32.23 14.34
CA GLU A 517 17.59 33.39 14.44
C GLU A 517 18.48 33.27 15.69
N GLY A 518 19.79 33.46 15.51
CA GLY A 518 20.72 33.49 16.63
C GLY A 518 20.58 34.79 17.43
N VAL A 519 20.20 34.68 18.70
CA VAL A 519 20.03 35.82 19.61
C VAL A 519 21.05 35.77 20.76
N GLY A 520 21.41 36.95 21.26
CA GLY A 520 22.48 37.13 22.24
C GLY A 520 23.86 37.35 21.61
N SER A 521 24.82 37.81 22.43
CA SER A 521 26.21 38.01 22.03
C SER A 521 27.15 37.27 22.99
N PRO A 522 27.87 36.22 22.53
CA PRO A 522 27.75 35.59 21.21
C PRO A 522 26.37 34.92 21.02
N SER A 523 25.98 34.64 19.78
CA SER A 523 24.67 34.05 19.41
C SER A 523 24.54 32.60 19.87
N MET A 524 24.46 32.40 21.18
CA MET A 524 24.46 31.10 21.85
C MET A 524 23.06 30.51 22.03
N ILE A 525 22.01 31.23 21.62
CA ILE A 525 20.62 30.80 21.73
C ILE A 525 19.93 31.05 20.39
N PHE A 526 19.15 30.10 19.92
CA PHE A 526 18.26 30.26 18.80
C PHE A 526 16.88 30.70 19.27
N GLN A 527 16.38 31.80 18.70
CA GLN A 527 14.98 32.15 18.73
C GLN A 527 14.29 31.52 17.52
N SER A 528 13.19 30.83 17.76
CA SER A 528 12.41 30.18 16.70
C SER A 528 11.08 30.87 16.49
N THR A 529 10.73 31.08 15.23
CA THR A 529 9.42 31.57 14.81
C THR A 529 8.78 30.56 13.86
N GLU A 530 7.56 30.12 14.19
CA GLU A 530 6.80 29.19 13.35
C GLU A 530 6.01 29.94 12.27
N ASP A 531 6.13 29.48 11.03
CA ASP A 531 5.18 29.79 9.95
C ASP A 531 4.24 28.58 9.79
N THR A 532 2.96 28.77 10.09
CA THR A 532 1.93 27.72 10.03
C THR A 532 1.31 27.55 8.64
N ASN A 533 1.73 28.32 7.63
CA ASN A 533 1.16 28.31 6.28
C ASN A 533 2.22 28.32 5.17
N ASP A 534 3.37 27.69 5.43
CA ASP A 534 4.38 27.45 4.41
C ASP A 534 3.91 26.35 3.44
N LYS A 535 4.60 26.21 2.30
CA LYS A 535 4.21 25.29 1.23
C LYS A 535 5.35 24.40 0.79
N VAL A 536 5.04 23.11 0.67
CA VAL A 536 5.83 22.16 -0.10
C VAL A 536 5.20 22.05 -1.49
N GLY A 537 5.94 22.46 -2.51
CA GLY A 537 5.46 22.42 -3.89
C GLY A 537 4.99 21.03 -4.31
N GLY A 538 3.95 21.02 -5.12
CA GLY A 538 3.47 19.86 -5.85
C GLY A 538 4.50 19.38 -6.85
N TYR A 539 4.25 18.21 -7.42
CA TYR A 539 5.19 17.58 -8.33
C TYR A 539 4.45 16.82 -9.42
N ALA A 540 5.13 16.72 -10.56
CA ALA A 540 4.87 15.68 -11.54
C ALA A 540 6.19 14.93 -11.73
N ASP A 541 6.10 13.60 -11.70
CA ASP A 541 7.24 12.69 -11.86
C ASP A 541 6.86 11.67 -12.94
N LEU A 542 7.85 11.31 -13.78
CA LEU A 542 7.72 10.38 -14.87
C LEU A 542 8.77 9.28 -14.70
N ASN A 543 8.29 8.05 -14.58
CA ASN A 543 9.09 6.85 -14.47
C ASN A 543 8.91 5.98 -15.72
N LEU A 544 10.02 5.42 -16.21
CA LEU A 544 10.05 4.46 -17.31
C LEU A 544 10.79 3.20 -16.87
N SER A 545 10.34 2.05 -17.34
CA SER A 545 11.07 0.79 -17.22
C SER A 545 11.12 0.10 -18.57
N ALA A 546 12.26 -0.55 -18.85
CA ALA A 546 12.44 -1.38 -20.03
C ALA A 546 13.19 -2.64 -19.63
N GLU A 547 12.68 -3.82 -19.99
CA GLU A 547 13.36 -5.09 -19.87
C GLU A 547 13.38 -5.78 -21.23
N TYR A 548 14.55 -6.15 -21.73
CA TYR A 548 14.72 -6.89 -22.97
C TYR A 548 15.33 -8.27 -22.71
N LYS A 549 14.57 -9.30 -23.07
CA LYS A 549 14.93 -10.70 -22.96
C LYS A 549 15.79 -11.12 -24.15
N ILE A 550 17.10 -11.06 -23.96
CA ILE A 550 18.10 -11.47 -24.96
C ILE A 550 18.06 -13.00 -25.15
N HIS A 551 17.87 -13.75 -24.07
CA HIS A 551 17.79 -15.20 -24.08
C HIS A 551 16.74 -15.70 -23.06
N LYS A 552 16.35 -16.98 -23.11
CA LYS A 552 15.33 -17.56 -22.21
C LYS A 552 15.57 -17.31 -20.71
N ASN A 553 16.84 -17.15 -20.31
CA ASN A 553 17.31 -17.01 -18.93
C ASN A 553 18.06 -15.70 -18.67
N PHE A 554 18.18 -14.81 -19.68
CA PHE A 554 19.00 -13.60 -19.58
C PHE A 554 18.26 -12.40 -20.16
N SER A 555 18.06 -11.39 -19.33
CA SER A 555 17.48 -10.10 -19.67
C SER A 555 18.43 -8.97 -19.30
N ILE A 556 18.40 -7.90 -20.08
CA ILE A 556 18.94 -6.59 -19.67
C ILE A 556 17.77 -5.69 -19.30
N PHE A 557 17.97 -4.81 -18.33
CA PHE A 557 16.94 -3.85 -17.94
C PHE A 557 17.51 -2.45 -17.78
N ALA A 558 16.63 -1.47 -17.94
CA ALA A 558 16.86 -0.08 -17.63
C ALA A 558 15.64 0.48 -16.88
N LEU A 559 15.90 1.14 -15.75
CA LEU A 559 14.91 1.84 -14.94
C LEU A 559 15.27 3.33 -14.96
N GLY A 560 14.31 4.16 -15.30
CA GLY A 560 14.41 5.61 -15.24
C GLY A 560 13.37 6.14 -14.27
N ASN A 561 13.80 6.81 -13.20
CA ASN A 561 12.88 7.43 -12.24
C ASN A 561 13.06 8.96 -12.21
N ASN A 562 12.00 9.73 -11.97
CA ASN A 562 12.04 11.19 -12.00
C ASN A 562 12.67 11.77 -13.29
N LEU A 563 12.29 11.24 -14.45
CA LEU A 563 12.89 11.60 -15.73
C LEU A 563 12.58 13.04 -16.19
N LEU A 564 11.56 13.68 -15.59
CA LEU A 564 11.33 15.13 -15.74
C LEU A 564 12.40 15.96 -15.00
N SER A 565 13.23 15.31 -14.19
CA SER A 565 14.27 15.91 -13.34
C SER A 565 13.72 17.03 -12.45
N SER A 566 12.48 16.89 -11.98
CA SER A 566 11.85 17.87 -11.09
C SER A 566 12.51 17.77 -9.71
N LYS A 567 13.02 18.89 -9.20
CA LYS A 567 13.71 18.98 -7.89
C LYS A 567 12.73 19.34 -6.78
N TYR A 568 11.62 18.63 -6.73
CA TYR A 568 10.59 18.86 -5.72
C TYR A 568 11.05 18.35 -4.35
N GLN A 569 10.22 18.59 -3.34
CA GLN A 569 10.50 18.21 -1.96
C GLN A 569 9.47 17.20 -1.47
N THR A 570 9.92 16.11 -0.87
CA THR A 570 9.05 15.10 -0.23
C THR A 570 8.45 15.65 1.05
N TYR A 571 9.22 16.40 1.82
CA TYR A 571 8.79 17.26 2.91
C TYR A 571 9.65 18.53 2.87
N LYS A 572 9.27 19.59 3.59
CA LYS A 572 10.10 20.81 3.63
C LYS A 572 11.56 20.46 3.98
N GLY A 573 12.49 20.92 3.16
CA GLY A 573 13.93 20.64 3.30
C GLY A 573 14.39 19.32 2.68
N TYR A 574 13.51 18.34 2.46
CA TYR A 574 13.82 17.02 1.91
C TYR A 574 13.68 16.97 0.39
N LYS A 575 14.70 17.45 -0.34
CA LYS A 575 14.73 17.39 -1.81
C LYS A 575 14.87 15.96 -2.33
N VAL A 576 14.17 15.66 -3.41
CA VAL A 576 14.33 14.39 -4.13
C VAL A 576 15.58 14.36 -5.01
N LEU A 577 16.03 13.16 -5.35
CA LEU A 577 16.99 12.94 -6.44
C LEU A 577 16.36 13.42 -7.76
N GLY A 578 17.16 14.02 -8.64
CA GLY A 578 16.72 14.38 -10.00
C GLY A 578 16.50 13.14 -10.87
N ALA A 579 16.67 13.25 -12.18
CA ALA A 579 16.56 12.09 -13.07
C ALA A 579 17.51 10.98 -12.66
N GLN A 580 16.97 9.84 -12.25
CA GLN A 580 17.68 8.63 -11.85
C GLN A 580 17.63 7.62 -12.99
N VAL A 581 18.76 7.01 -13.30
CA VAL A 581 18.84 5.93 -14.29
C VAL A 581 19.65 4.79 -13.72
N VAL A 582 19.07 3.59 -13.68
CA VAL A 582 19.72 2.34 -13.29
C VAL A 582 19.67 1.39 -14.48
N GLY A 583 20.83 0.89 -14.88
CA GLY A 583 20.94 -0.17 -15.88
C GLY A 583 21.49 -1.44 -15.25
N GLY A 584 21.03 -2.60 -15.70
CA GLY A 584 21.45 -3.86 -15.12
C GLY A 584 21.14 -5.09 -15.94
N VAL A 585 21.47 -6.24 -15.34
CA VAL A 585 21.23 -7.57 -15.89
C VAL A 585 20.34 -8.35 -14.93
N LYS A 586 19.50 -9.20 -15.50
CA LYS A 586 18.61 -10.11 -14.78
C LYS A 586 18.79 -11.51 -15.36
N ILE A 587 19.09 -12.45 -14.47
CA ILE A 587 19.25 -13.87 -14.77
C ILE A 587 18.05 -14.58 -14.15
N THR A 588 17.37 -15.40 -14.94
CA THR A 588 16.22 -16.20 -14.50
C THR A 588 16.56 -17.68 -14.69
N PHE A 589 16.23 -18.56 -13.75
CA PHE A 589 16.62 -19.98 -13.80
C PHE A 589 15.61 -20.97 -13.21
#